data_AF-A0A351DF07-F1
#
_entry.id   AF-A0A351DF07-F1
#
_cell.length_a   1.000
_cell.length_b   1.000
_cell.length_c   1.000
_cell.angle_alpha   90.00
_cell.angle_beta   90.00
_cell.angle_gamma   90.00
#
_symmetry.space_group_name_H-M   'P 1'
#
loop_
_entity.id
_entity.type
_entity.pdbx_description
1 polymer ?
#
loop_
_entity_poly.entity_id
_entity_poly.type
_entity_poly.pdbx_seq_one_letter_code
_entity_poly.pdbx_strand_id
1 'polypeptide(L)' 'MSSFISKFFSVLLITMLASANIVLGAEREPIIVANLGPQVGEQVPDFQLSDQFGEIHDLESVMGPNGAMLLFHRSADW' A
#
# COMPACT_ATOMS: atom_id res chain seq x y z
N MET A 1 4.48 15.99 -55.97
CA MET A 1 3.76 14.84 -55.37
C MET A 1 4.50 14.21 -54.18
N SER A 2 5.79 13.89 -54.32
CA SER A 2 6.59 13.18 -53.29
C SER A 2 6.76 13.92 -51.96
N SER A 3 6.96 15.24 -51.97
CA SER A 3 7.17 16.04 -50.74
C SER A 3 5.92 16.12 -49.85
N PHE A 4 4.73 16.13 -50.45
CA PHE A 4 3.46 16.18 -49.70
C PHE A 4 3.20 14.87 -48.95
N ILE A 5 3.46 13.74 -49.61
CA ILE A 5 3.32 12.39 -49.06
C ILE A 5 4.31 12.17 -47.91
N SER A 6 5.56 12.64 -48.07
CA SER A 6 6.59 12.57 -47.03
C SER A 6 6.20 13.37 -45.79
N LYS A 7 5.71 14.60 -45.94
CA LYS A 7 5.26 15.43 -44.80
C LYS A 7 4.07 14.81 -44.09
N PHE A 8 3.13 14.23 -44.84
CA PHE A 8 1.98 13.53 -44.28
C PHE A 8 2.41 12.31 -43.46
N PHE A 9 3.37 11.54 -43.96
CA PHE A 9 3.96 10.40 -43.25
C PHE A 9 4.72 10.84 -41.99
N SER A 10 5.48 11.93 -42.05
CA SER A 10 6.19 12.47 -40.90
C SER A 10 5.25 12.96 -39.80
N VAL A 11 4.14 13.61 -40.16
CA VAL A 11 3.13 14.07 -39.18
C VAL A 11 2.43 12.87 -38.54
N LEU A 12 2.08 11.84 -39.33
CA LEU A 12 1.48 10.60 -38.82
C LEU A 12 2.41 9.86 -37.86
N LEU A 13 3.72 9.85 -38.16
CA LEU A 13 4.72 9.21 -37.31
C LEU A 13 4.88 9.96 -35.98
N ILE A 14 4.92 11.30 -36.01
CA ILE A 14 5.05 12.14 -34.80
C ILE A 14 3.81 11.99 -33.90
N THR A 15 2.61 11.95 -34.47
CA THR A 15 1.38 11.75 -33.67
C THR A 15 1.31 10.37 -33.04
N MET A 16 1.78 9.32 -33.73
CA MET A 16 1.81 7.98 -33.16
C MET A 16 2.84 7.83 -32.02
N LEU A 17 4.01 8.48 -32.12
CA LEU A 17 4.99 8.50 -31.03
C LEU A 17 4.48 9.29 -29.80
N ALA A 18 3.67 10.33 -30.00
CA ALA A 18 3.12 11.13 -28.90
C ALA A 18 2.03 10.42 -28.08
N SER A 19 1.38 9.38 -28.63
CA SER A 19 0.31 8.62 -27.96
C SER A 19 0.78 7.55 -26.97
N ALA A 20 2.07 7.27 -26.85
CA ALA A 20 2.59 6.17 -26.02
C ALA A 20 2.64 6.44 -24.51
N ASN A 21 2.36 7.67 -24.05
CA ASN A 21 2.54 8.08 -22.65
C ASN A 21 1.23 8.21 -21.84
N ILE A 22 0.13 7.58 -22.28
CA ILE A 22 -1.10 7.54 -21.49
C ILE A 22 -1.27 6.13 -20.93
N VAL A 23 -0.40 5.76 -19.99
CA VAL A 23 -0.71 4.70 -19.02
C VAL A 23 -1.31 5.39 -17.81
N LEU A 24 -2.64 5.39 -17.78
CA LEU A 24 -3.45 5.93 -16.70
C LEU A 24 -3.35 5.02 -15.47
N GLY A 25 -2.74 5.53 -14.40
CA GLY A 25 -2.74 4.91 -13.08
C GLY A 25 -1.78 3.73 -12.95
N ALA A 26 -0.88 3.80 -11.97
CA ALA A 26 -0.12 2.61 -11.56
C ALA A 26 -1.12 1.51 -11.13
N GLU A 27 -1.06 0.36 -11.79
CA GLU A 27 -1.76 -0.85 -11.36
C GLU A 27 -1.23 -1.21 -9.97
N ARG A 28 -2.12 -1.29 -8.98
CA ARG A 28 -1.71 -1.63 -7.61
C ARG A 28 -1.55 -3.14 -7.55
N GLU A 29 -0.36 -3.59 -7.21
CA GLU A 29 -0.12 -4.99 -6.85
C GLU A 29 -1.10 -5.41 -5.72
N PRO A 30 -1.75 -6.57 -5.85
CA PRO A 30 -2.70 -7.04 -4.85
C PRO A 30 -1.97 -7.35 -3.55
N ILE A 31 -2.48 -6.82 -2.43
CA ILE A 31 -1.97 -7.13 -1.11
C ILE A 31 -2.54 -8.48 -0.67
N ILE A 32 -1.68 -9.47 -0.47
CA ILE A 32 -2.07 -10.76 0.11
C ILE A 32 -2.17 -10.60 1.63
N VAL A 33 -3.38 -10.31 2.12
CA VAL A 33 -3.65 -10.03 3.54
C VAL A 33 -3.19 -11.15 4.46
N ALA A 34 -3.27 -12.42 4.01
CA ALA A 34 -2.83 -13.58 4.78
C ALA A 34 -1.32 -13.55 5.14
N ASN A 35 -0.52 -12.83 4.37
CA ASN A 35 0.92 -12.72 4.59
C ASN A 35 1.28 -11.50 5.46
N LEU A 36 0.29 -10.77 5.96
CA LEU A 36 0.51 -9.60 6.80
C LEU A 36 0.48 -9.97 8.28
N GLY A 37 1.44 -9.44 9.03
CA GLY A 37 1.53 -9.62 10.48
C GLY A 37 2.05 -10.99 10.92
N PRO A 38 2.16 -11.20 12.24
CA PRO A 38 2.64 -12.45 12.81
C PRO A 38 1.71 -13.61 12.48
N GLN A 39 2.30 -14.75 12.12
CA GLN A 39 1.57 -15.99 11.84
C GLN A 39 1.28 -16.78 13.13
N VAL A 40 0.36 -17.74 13.06
CA VAL A 40 0.05 -18.61 14.21
C VAL A 40 1.30 -19.36 14.66
N GLY A 41 1.65 -19.21 15.93
CA GLY A 41 2.84 -19.82 16.54
C GLY A 41 4.10 -18.95 16.46
N GLU A 42 4.08 -17.85 15.70
CA GLU A 42 5.15 -16.85 15.75
C GLU A 42 5.05 -15.99 17.01
N GLN A 43 6.19 -15.50 17.45
CA GLN A 43 6.27 -14.57 18.57
C GLN A 43 5.69 -13.21 18.16
N VAL A 44 4.89 -12.61 19.03
CA VAL A 44 4.41 -11.23 18.86
C VAL A 44 5.60 -10.28 18.95
N PRO A 45 5.80 -9.35 18.00
CA PRO A 45 6.84 -8.35 18.07
C PRO A 45 6.68 -7.46 19.31
N ASP A 46 7.80 -7.06 19.91
CA ASP A 46 7.80 -6.13 21.03
C ASP A 46 7.23 -4.76 20.60
N PHE A 47 6.50 -4.13 21.52
CA PHE A 47 5.97 -2.79 21.33
C PHE A 47 5.99 -1.98 22.62
N GLN A 48 6.01 -0.65 22.46
CA GLN A 48 5.77 0.31 23.52
C GLN A 48 4.82 1.38 22.95
N LEU A 49 3.59 1.41 23.44
CA LEU A 49 2.54 2.28 22.92
C LEU A 49 1.94 3.10 24.07
N SER A 50 1.73 4.38 23.86
CA SER A 50 1.01 5.23 24.80
C SER A 50 -0.49 4.99 24.70
N ASP A 51 -1.17 4.85 25.84
CA ASP A 51 -2.62 4.89 25.91
C ASP A 51 -3.19 6.33 25.85
N GLN A 52 -4.50 6.47 26.04
CA GLN A 52 -5.20 7.76 26.02
C GLN A 52 -4.80 8.72 27.16
N PHE A 53 -4.14 8.22 28.21
CA PHE A 53 -3.64 9.02 29.33
C PHE A 53 -2.13 9.30 29.20
N GLY A 54 -1.48 8.77 28.17
CA GLY A 54 -0.05 8.88 27.94
C GLY A 54 0.78 7.85 28.71
N GLU A 55 0.16 6.87 29.36
CA GLU A 55 0.88 5.77 30.00
C GLU A 55 1.39 4.80 28.94
N ILE A 56 2.66 4.38 29.08
CA ILE A 56 3.29 3.45 28.14
C ILE A 56 2.94 2.02 28.54
N HIS A 57 2.42 1.28 27.57
CA HIS A 57 2.11 -0.15 27.69
C HIS A 57 2.95 -0.96 26.71
N ASP A 58 3.27 -2.18 27.13
CA ASP A 58 3.97 -3.19 26.34
C ASP A 58 3.17 -4.50 26.33
N LEU A 59 3.74 -5.58 25.75
CA LEU A 59 3.06 -6.87 25.71
C LEU A 59 2.82 -7.44 27.12
N GLU A 60 3.76 -7.27 28.04
CA GLU A 60 3.63 -7.81 29.39
C GLU A 60 2.52 -7.11 30.17
N SER A 61 2.45 -5.77 30.07
CA SER A 61 1.46 -4.98 30.82
C SER A 61 0.01 -5.24 30.39
N VAL A 62 -0.21 -5.65 29.13
CA VAL A 62 -1.57 -5.92 28.60
C VAL A 62 -1.98 -7.40 28.69
N MET A 63 -1.06 -8.29 29.08
CA MET A 63 -1.35 -9.73 29.16
C MET A 63 -2.20 -10.07 30.38
N GLY A 64 -3.32 -10.74 30.13
CA GLY A 64 -4.17 -11.33 31.18
C GLY A 64 -3.87 -12.82 31.40
N PRO A 65 -4.54 -13.46 32.39
CA PRO A 65 -4.40 -14.90 32.66
C PRO A 65 -4.81 -15.79 31.48
N ASN A 66 -5.61 -15.27 30.53
CA ASN A 66 -6.05 -15.96 29.33
C ASN A 66 -5.35 -15.46 28.05
N GLY A 67 -4.30 -14.65 28.19
CA GLY A 67 -3.66 -13.96 27.09
C GLY A 67 -4.27 -12.58 26.78
N ALA A 68 -3.90 -12.02 25.64
CA ALA A 68 -4.32 -10.70 25.16
C ALA A 68 -4.86 -10.78 23.72
N MET A 69 -5.72 -9.83 23.36
CA MET A 69 -6.19 -9.61 21.99
C MET A 69 -5.76 -8.23 21.54
N LEU A 70 -4.91 -8.16 20.51
CA LEU A 70 -4.47 -6.89 19.90
C LEU A 70 -5.35 -6.57 18.70
N LEU A 71 -6.19 -5.54 18.80
CA LEU A 71 -7.09 -5.09 17.75
C LEU A 71 -6.52 -3.85 17.04
N PHE A 72 -6.22 -3.97 15.75
CA PHE A 72 -5.81 -2.84 14.92
C PHE A 72 -7.03 -2.24 14.22
N HIS A 73 -7.26 -0.94 14.45
CA HIS A 73 -8.32 -0.18 13.79
C HIS A 73 -7.71 1.08 13.14
N ARG A 74 -8.16 1.45 11.93
CA ARG A 74 -7.60 2.60 11.19
C ARG A 74 -8.07 3.95 11.75
N SER A 75 -9.31 4.00 12.23
CA SER A 75 -9.89 5.17 12.87
C SER A 75 -10.89 4.66 13.91
N ALA A 76 -10.85 5.26 15.09
CA ALA A 76 -11.83 5.02 16.14
C ALA A 76 -12.83 6.16 16.07
N ASP A 77 -14.11 5.82 16.08
CA ASP A 77 -15.19 6.80 16.07
C ASP A 77 -15.59 7.21 17.51
N TRP A 78 -14.88 6.69 18.51
CA TRP A 78 -15.23 6.69 19.93
C TRP A 78 -14.26 7.52 20.78
#